data_AF-A0A2L2YJ74-F1
#
_entry.id   AF-A0A2L2YJ74-F1
#
_cell.length_a   1.000
_cell.length_b   1.000
_cell.length_c   1.000
_cell.angle_alpha   90.00
_cell.angle_beta   90.00
_cell.angle_gamma   90.00
#
_symmetry.space_group_name_H-M   'P 1'
#
loop_
_entity.id
_entity.type
_entity.pdbx_description
1 polymer ?
#
loop_
_entity_poly.entity_id
_entity_poly.type
_entity_poly.pdbx_seq_one_letter_code
_entity_poly.pdbx_strand_id
1 'polypeptide(L)'
;MFVLCAICLSIVIPSSAVNVLSVSEREISFNLHTNASFNLNSSEPVSENVTIWFGYTDGNNLYPLPNSTFVENGTLIDLTFTLAAKEAGHTTVIAKVTPPILIVKDAYIRVGVYKYDAWNVISSIIGWLYFIAWSVSFYPQIIENYKRKSVIGLNFDFLGLNLTGFIAYSVFNIGLKYVKEVQLEYHTVHPTGIIPVETNDVVFAVHAVFATLVTIFQCFIYERGDQLIAKSTVAILALVWSTAGVFLLLTALHVNKYTPWLTFLYFFSYVKLGVTLTKYIPQVVYNYQRKSTVGWSIGTVLFDVVGGLFSIGQMFITAYNFEDWYSFVGNFTKFGLGVASCTFDVIFMIQHFCLYRHNHLPSDESALIA
;
A
#
# COMPACT_ATOMS: atom_id res chain seq x y z
N MET A 1 -22.45 16.24 -1.94
CA MET A 1 -23.44 15.43 -1.20
C MET A 1 -24.13 14.56 -2.24
N PHE A 2 -23.84 13.25 -2.19
CA PHE A 2 -24.62 12.11 -2.70
C PHE A 2 -25.56 12.25 -3.94
N VAL A 3 -25.28 11.39 -4.93
CA VAL A 3 -26.23 10.60 -5.74
C VAL A 3 -27.00 11.28 -6.87
N LEU A 4 -26.87 10.74 -8.09
CA LEU A 4 -27.95 10.35 -9.02
C LEU A 4 -27.32 9.65 -10.24
N CYS A 5 -27.24 8.31 -10.22
CA CYS A 5 -28.16 7.40 -10.92
C CYS A 5 -28.12 7.56 -12.45
N ALA A 6 -27.18 6.88 -13.09
CA ALA A 6 -27.31 6.48 -14.49
C ALA A 6 -28.04 5.13 -14.55
N ILE A 7 -29.20 5.13 -15.18
CA ILE A 7 -30.08 3.98 -15.40
C ILE A 7 -29.42 3.07 -16.45
N CYS A 8 -28.92 1.90 -16.03
CA CYS A 8 -28.63 0.80 -16.94
C CYS A 8 -29.89 -0.08 -17.04
N LEU A 9 -30.62 0.06 -18.15
CA LEU A 9 -31.59 -0.95 -18.57
C LEU A 9 -30.80 -2.16 -19.10
N SER A 10 -30.47 -3.09 -18.20
CA SER A 10 -30.04 -4.43 -18.60
C SER A 10 -31.29 -5.28 -18.84
N ILE A 11 -31.53 -5.63 -20.10
CA ILE A 11 -32.50 -6.63 -20.48
C ILE A 11 -32.09 -7.94 -19.79
N VAL A 12 -32.87 -8.36 -18.78
CA VAL A 12 -32.73 -9.66 -18.13
C VAL A 12 -33.25 -10.70 -19.11
N ILE A 13 -32.36 -11.21 -19.95
CA ILE A 13 -32.55 -12.52 -20.57
C ILE A 13 -32.44 -13.52 -19.41
N PRO A 14 -33.40 -14.44 -19.20
CA PRO A 14 -33.24 -15.50 -18.22
C PRO A 14 -32.09 -16.39 -18.70
N SER A 15 -30.88 -16.15 -18.17
CA SER A 15 -29.78 -17.08 -18.38
C SER A 15 -30.16 -18.35 -17.62
N SER A 16 -30.31 -19.46 -18.34
CA SER A 16 -30.13 -20.79 -17.77
C SER A 16 -28.91 -20.72 -16.85
N ALA A 17 -29.13 -20.95 -15.54
CA ALA A 17 -28.10 -20.83 -14.52
C ALA A 17 -26.92 -21.71 -14.95
N VAL A 18 -25.82 -21.09 -15.36
CA VAL A 18 -24.63 -21.84 -15.75
C VAL A 18 -23.97 -22.29 -14.46
N ASN A 19 -23.84 -23.60 -14.28
CA ASN A 19 -23.25 -24.15 -13.06
C ASN A 19 -21.79 -23.67 -12.92
N VAL A 20 -21.47 -23.01 -11.80
CA VAL A 20 -20.17 -22.40 -11.53
C VAL A 20 -19.46 -23.21 -10.46
N LEU A 21 -18.19 -23.53 -10.72
CA LEU A 21 -17.29 -24.09 -9.72
C LEU A 21 -16.46 -22.96 -9.09
N SER A 22 -16.40 -22.93 -7.76
CA SER A 22 -15.71 -21.89 -7.01
C SER A 22 -15.05 -22.43 -5.75
N VAL A 23 -14.04 -21.73 -5.25
CA VAL A 23 -13.41 -22.03 -3.96
C VAL A 23 -13.95 -21.08 -2.88
N SER A 24 -14.16 -21.58 -1.67
CA SER A 24 -14.67 -20.79 -0.52
C SER A 24 -13.75 -19.60 -0.16
N GLU A 25 -12.45 -19.82 -0.18
CA GLU A 25 -11.40 -18.82 0.07
C GLU A 25 -10.39 -18.82 -1.08
N ARG A 26 -10.16 -17.66 -1.69
CA ARG A 26 -9.25 -17.54 -2.84
C ARG A 26 -7.79 -17.36 -2.45
N GLU A 27 -7.53 -17.12 -1.17
CA GLU A 27 -6.21 -16.91 -0.63
C GLU A 27 -6.13 -17.54 0.76
N ILE A 28 -5.10 -18.35 0.97
CA ILE A 28 -4.83 -18.97 2.26
C ILE A 28 -3.33 -18.89 2.54
N SER A 29 -2.97 -18.61 3.79
CA SER A 29 -1.57 -18.63 4.23
C SER A 29 -1.42 -19.48 5.48
N PHE A 30 -0.40 -20.34 5.51
CA PHE A 30 -0.16 -21.24 6.64
C PHE A 30 1.34 -21.53 6.85
N ASN A 31 1.67 -22.03 8.05
CA ASN A 31 3.05 -22.34 8.43
C ASN A 31 3.52 -23.61 7.70
N LEU A 32 4.78 -23.62 7.26
CA LEU A 32 5.47 -24.75 6.62
C LEU A 32 5.30 -26.11 7.33
N HIS A 33 5.14 -26.11 8.66
CA HIS A 33 5.00 -27.31 9.48
C HIS A 33 3.55 -27.66 9.83
N THR A 34 2.58 -26.94 9.26
CA THR A 34 1.14 -27.14 9.47
C THR A 34 0.44 -27.48 8.15
N ASN A 35 -0.80 -27.95 8.25
CA ASN A 35 -1.64 -28.18 7.08
C ASN A 35 -2.78 -27.15 7.09
N ALA A 36 -3.26 -26.83 5.89
CA ALA A 36 -4.43 -25.99 5.70
C ALA A 36 -5.46 -26.74 4.85
N SER A 37 -6.69 -26.24 4.77
CA SER A 37 -7.74 -26.86 3.96
C SER A 37 -8.58 -25.81 3.26
N PHE A 38 -9.07 -26.14 2.07
CA PHE A 38 -10.02 -25.30 1.33
C PHE A 38 -11.20 -26.14 0.83
N ASN A 39 -12.33 -25.47 0.63
CA ASN A 39 -13.54 -26.10 0.10
C ASN A 39 -13.77 -25.69 -1.35
N LEU A 40 -14.09 -26.68 -2.16
CA LEU A 40 -14.49 -26.54 -3.56
C LEU A 40 -15.99 -26.77 -3.66
N ASN A 41 -16.70 -25.79 -4.20
CA ASN A 41 -18.16 -25.73 -4.17
C ASN A 41 -18.72 -25.48 -5.58
N SER A 42 -19.80 -26.18 -5.94
CA SER A 42 -20.60 -25.86 -7.14
C SER A 42 -21.86 -25.09 -6.79
N SER A 43 -22.31 -24.22 -7.70
CA SER A 43 -23.54 -23.45 -7.50
C SER A 43 -24.80 -24.33 -7.58
N GLU A 44 -24.76 -25.37 -8.41
CA GLU A 44 -25.86 -26.32 -8.61
C GLU A 44 -25.32 -27.76 -8.69
N PRO A 45 -26.19 -28.79 -8.59
CA PRO A 45 -25.79 -30.16 -8.85
C PRO A 45 -25.26 -30.36 -10.27
N VAL A 46 -24.25 -31.21 -10.45
CA VAL A 46 -23.65 -31.46 -11.76
C VAL A 46 -24.61 -32.25 -12.67
N SER A 47 -24.72 -31.85 -13.94
CA SER A 47 -25.65 -32.48 -14.89
C SER A 47 -25.14 -33.82 -15.43
N GLU A 48 -23.83 -34.03 -15.42
CA GLU A 48 -23.15 -35.23 -15.89
C GLU A 48 -22.05 -35.63 -14.91
N ASN A 49 -21.51 -36.83 -15.08
CA ASN A 49 -20.36 -37.28 -14.29
C ASN A 49 -19.15 -36.40 -14.63
N VAL A 50 -18.55 -35.79 -13.62
CA VAL A 50 -17.39 -34.91 -13.79
C VAL A 50 -16.17 -35.42 -13.05
N THR A 51 -15.02 -35.20 -13.65
CA THR A 51 -13.71 -35.44 -13.04
C THR A 51 -13.02 -34.11 -12.81
N ILE A 52 -12.66 -33.86 -11.55
CA ILE A 52 -11.93 -32.66 -11.12
C ILE A 52 -10.46 -33.03 -10.98
N TRP A 53 -9.56 -32.23 -11.54
CA TRP A 53 -8.12 -32.34 -11.33
C TRP A 53 -7.50 -30.97 -11.05
N PHE A 54 -6.33 -30.97 -10.42
CA PHE A 54 -5.65 -29.75 -10.00
C PHE A 54 -4.40 -29.48 -10.83
N GLY A 55 -4.31 -28.25 -11.35
CA GLY A 55 -3.08 -27.69 -11.90
C GLY A 55 -2.41 -26.76 -10.89
N TYR A 56 -1.10 -26.58 -11.04
CA TYR A 56 -0.29 -25.70 -10.20
C TYR A 56 0.39 -24.68 -11.09
N THR A 57 0.36 -23.41 -10.69
CA THR A 57 1.14 -22.33 -11.30
C THR A 57 1.92 -21.58 -10.25
N ASP A 58 2.94 -20.85 -10.67
CA ASP A 58 3.62 -19.84 -9.85
C ASP A 58 4.46 -20.42 -8.69
N GLY A 59 4.68 -21.73 -8.67
CA GLY A 59 5.54 -22.40 -7.69
C GLY A 59 5.31 -23.91 -7.64
N ASN A 60 6.10 -24.60 -6.79
CA ASN A 60 5.93 -26.03 -6.49
C ASN A 60 6.17 -26.31 -4.99
N ASN A 61 5.70 -25.38 -4.15
CA ASN A 61 5.99 -25.38 -2.72
C ASN A 61 5.00 -26.22 -1.90
N LEU A 62 4.10 -26.94 -2.56
CA LEU A 62 3.08 -27.80 -1.97
C LEU A 62 3.26 -29.25 -2.40
N TYR A 63 2.81 -30.18 -1.56
CA TYR A 63 2.58 -31.56 -1.99
C TYR A 63 1.38 -31.64 -2.93
N PRO A 64 1.42 -32.52 -3.95
CA PRO A 64 0.32 -32.65 -4.89
C PRO A 64 -0.95 -33.15 -4.20
N LEU A 65 -2.05 -32.45 -4.46
CA LEU A 65 -3.42 -32.91 -4.22
C LEU A 65 -3.73 -34.18 -5.03
N PRO A 66 -4.83 -34.89 -4.71
CA PRO A 66 -5.25 -36.09 -5.44
C PRO A 66 -5.29 -35.85 -6.96
N ASN A 67 -4.79 -36.82 -7.73
CA ASN A 67 -4.67 -36.71 -9.19
C ASN A 67 -6.02 -36.40 -9.86
N SER A 68 -7.11 -36.99 -9.36
CA SER A 68 -8.45 -36.73 -9.84
C SER A 68 -9.50 -37.07 -8.78
N THR A 69 -10.57 -36.28 -8.71
CA THR A 69 -11.74 -36.56 -7.88
C THR A 69 -12.97 -36.70 -8.77
N PHE A 70 -13.67 -37.82 -8.66
CA PHE A 70 -14.87 -38.11 -9.45
C PHE A 70 -16.12 -37.65 -8.70
N VAL A 71 -17.05 -37.04 -9.41
CA VAL A 71 -18.35 -36.60 -8.89
C VAL A 71 -19.46 -37.12 -9.81
N GLU A 72 -20.44 -37.78 -9.21
CA GLU A 72 -21.58 -38.36 -9.91
C GLU A 72 -22.62 -37.30 -10.31
N ASN A 73 -23.33 -37.59 -11.40
CA ASN A 73 -24.45 -36.76 -11.85
C ASN A 73 -25.49 -36.53 -10.72
N GLY A 74 -26.11 -35.35 -10.72
CA GLY A 74 -27.09 -34.96 -9.71
C GLY A 74 -26.50 -34.63 -8.33
N THR A 75 -25.17 -34.65 -8.16
CA THR A 75 -24.51 -34.35 -6.89
C THR A 75 -24.10 -32.88 -6.81
N LEU A 76 -24.36 -32.22 -5.68
CA LEU A 76 -23.81 -30.90 -5.37
C LEU A 76 -22.34 -31.05 -4.91
N ILE A 77 -21.42 -30.33 -5.53
CA ILE A 77 -20.00 -30.36 -5.14
C ILE A 77 -19.83 -29.54 -3.86
N ASP A 78 -19.39 -30.19 -2.79
CA ASP A 78 -18.89 -29.58 -1.55
C ASP A 78 -17.76 -30.46 -1.01
N LEU A 79 -16.56 -30.25 -1.55
CA LEU A 79 -15.39 -31.10 -1.31
C LEU A 79 -14.29 -30.32 -0.59
N THR A 80 -13.78 -30.88 0.50
CA THR A 80 -12.65 -30.30 1.25
C THR A 80 -11.34 -30.97 0.85
N PHE A 81 -10.34 -30.16 0.52
CA PHE A 81 -8.99 -30.62 0.19
C PHE A 81 -7.98 -30.08 1.20
N THR A 82 -7.10 -30.95 1.68
CA THR A 82 -6.01 -30.59 2.60
C THR A 82 -4.74 -30.28 1.82
N LEU A 83 -4.17 -29.11 2.10
CA LEU A 83 -2.89 -28.62 1.60
C LEU A 83 -1.80 -28.95 2.62
N ALA A 84 -0.70 -29.53 2.13
CA ALA A 84 0.52 -29.74 2.90
C ALA A 84 1.68 -29.06 2.19
N ALA A 85 2.50 -28.34 2.95
CA ALA A 85 3.63 -27.61 2.41
C ALA A 85 4.87 -28.49 2.26
N LYS A 86 5.60 -28.28 1.16
CA LYS A 86 6.93 -28.85 0.91
C LYS A 86 8.04 -27.86 1.31
N GLU A 87 7.86 -26.59 0.95
CA GLU A 87 8.78 -25.50 1.25
C GLU A 87 8.01 -24.17 1.40
N ALA A 88 8.69 -23.15 1.92
CA ALA A 88 8.13 -21.80 1.98
C ALA A 88 8.06 -21.21 0.56
N GLY A 89 7.08 -20.36 0.30
CA GLY A 89 6.84 -19.83 -1.03
C GLY A 89 5.36 -19.66 -1.34
N HIS A 90 5.09 -19.47 -2.63
CA HIS A 90 3.73 -19.28 -3.13
C HIS A 90 3.44 -20.26 -4.25
N THR A 91 2.20 -20.76 -4.29
CA THR A 91 1.69 -21.56 -5.41
C THR A 91 0.21 -21.24 -5.60
N THR A 92 -0.22 -21.10 -6.84
CA THR A 92 -1.64 -21.04 -7.18
C THR A 92 -2.11 -22.43 -7.60
N VAL A 93 -3.13 -22.95 -6.92
CA VAL A 93 -3.79 -24.21 -7.26
C VAL A 93 -5.05 -23.89 -8.06
N ILE A 94 -5.18 -24.50 -9.23
CA ILE A 94 -6.29 -24.26 -10.17
C ILE A 94 -7.05 -25.57 -10.36
N ALA A 95 -8.32 -25.59 -10.00
CA ALA A 95 -9.21 -26.71 -10.29
C ALA A 95 -9.67 -26.63 -11.76
N LYS A 96 -9.59 -27.77 -12.43
CA LYS A 96 -10.04 -27.97 -13.81
C LYS A 96 -10.99 -29.15 -13.84
N VAL A 97 -11.95 -29.10 -14.76
CA VAL A 97 -13.03 -30.10 -14.84
C VAL A 97 -13.13 -30.69 -16.23
N THR A 98 -13.42 -31.98 -16.31
CA THR A 98 -13.79 -32.69 -17.55
C THR A 98 -15.05 -33.54 -17.33
N PRO A 99 -16.05 -33.44 -18.23
CA PRO A 99 -16.13 -32.53 -19.38
C PRO A 99 -16.22 -31.04 -18.94
N PRO A 100 -15.88 -30.06 -19.81
CA PRO A 100 -15.83 -28.63 -19.46
C PRO A 100 -17.24 -28.01 -19.41
N ILE A 101 -18.13 -28.60 -18.62
CA ILE A 101 -19.53 -28.18 -18.46
C ILE A 101 -19.72 -27.11 -17.38
N LEU A 102 -18.72 -26.92 -16.51
CA LEU A 102 -18.71 -25.96 -15.41
C LEU A 102 -17.87 -24.73 -15.76
N ILE A 103 -18.33 -23.55 -15.36
CA ILE A 103 -17.49 -22.34 -15.38
C ILE A 103 -16.51 -22.44 -14.21
N VAL A 104 -15.21 -22.50 -14.53
CA VAL A 104 -14.11 -22.66 -13.56
C VAL A 104 -13.32 -21.37 -13.30
N LYS A 105 -13.83 -20.21 -13.73
CA LYS A 105 -13.12 -18.92 -13.63
C LYS A 105 -12.69 -18.60 -12.18
N ASP A 106 -13.50 -19.00 -11.21
CA ASP A 106 -13.29 -18.76 -9.79
C ASP A 106 -12.84 -20.02 -9.03
N ALA A 107 -12.46 -21.08 -9.74
CA ALA A 107 -12.05 -22.35 -9.19
C ALA A 107 -10.53 -22.42 -8.97
N TYR A 108 -9.96 -21.41 -8.30
CA TYR A 108 -8.54 -21.39 -7.95
C TYR A 108 -8.33 -20.84 -6.53
N ILE A 109 -7.21 -21.23 -5.92
CA ILE A 109 -6.76 -20.75 -4.62
C ILE A 109 -5.28 -20.41 -4.67
N ARG A 110 -4.93 -19.23 -4.14
CA ARG A 110 -3.54 -18.81 -3.92
C ARG A 110 -3.11 -19.27 -2.53
N VAL A 111 -1.96 -19.91 -2.47
CA VAL A 111 -1.44 -20.49 -1.24
C VAL A 111 -0.10 -19.86 -0.91
N GLY A 112 -0.02 -19.18 0.23
CA GLY A 112 1.22 -18.68 0.82
C GLY A 112 1.71 -19.60 1.93
N VAL A 113 2.95 -20.06 1.86
CA VAL A 113 3.57 -20.83 2.92
C VAL A 113 4.70 -20.02 3.52
N TYR A 114 4.59 -19.75 4.82
CA TYR A 114 5.62 -19.05 5.57
C TYR A 114 6.40 -19.99 6.49
N LYS A 115 7.67 -19.66 6.78
CA LYS A 115 8.55 -20.51 7.57
C LYS A 115 8.21 -20.52 9.06
N TYR A 116 8.05 -19.35 9.67
CA TYR A 116 7.93 -19.20 11.12
C TYR A 116 6.84 -18.21 11.53
N ASP A 117 5.98 -18.58 12.47
CA ASP A 117 4.96 -17.69 13.04
C ASP A 117 5.58 -16.50 13.78
N ALA A 118 6.73 -16.72 14.42
CA ALA A 118 7.45 -15.66 15.14
C ALA A 118 7.81 -14.48 14.22
N TRP A 119 8.20 -14.73 12.96
CA TRP A 119 8.51 -13.65 12.02
C TRP A 119 7.27 -12.88 11.58
N ASN A 120 6.10 -13.52 11.47
CA ASN A 120 4.85 -12.82 11.21
C ASN A 120 4.49 -11.89 12.38
N VAL A 121 4.67 -12.37 13.62
CA VAL A 121 4.45 -11.55 14.83
C VAL A 121 5.43 -10.38 14.89
N ILE A 122 6.72 -10.62 14.68
CA ILE A 122 7.74 -9.56 14.70
C ILE A 122 7.50 -8.54 13.56
N SER A 123 7.16 -9.01 12.36
CA SER A 123 6.79 -8.15 11.22
C SER A 123 5.61 -7.24 11.59
N SER A 124 4.57 -7.80 12.22
CA SER A 124 3.42 -7.02 12.70
C SER A 124 3.82 -5.98 13.76
N ILE A 125 4.62 -6.36 14.76
CA ILE A 125 5.08 -5.46 15.82
C ILE A 125 5.88 -4.30 15.24
N ILE A 126 6.89 -4.58 14.40
CA ILE A 126 7.71 -3.55 13.74
C ILE A 126 6.84 -2.66 12.86
N GLY A 127 5.84 -3.27 12.21
CA GLY A 127 4.84 -2.57 11.42
C GLY A 127 4.09 -1.49 12.19
N TRP A 128 3.60 -1.84 13.38
CA TRP A 128 2.92 -0.90 14.26
C TRP A 128 3.87 0.12 14.91
N LEU A 129 5.13 -0.26 15.19
CA LEU A 129 6.13 0.65 15.73
C LEU A 129 6.46 1.78 14.75
N TYR A 130 6.68 1.50 13.47
CA TYR A 130 6.94 2.58 12.51
C TYR A 130 5.70 3.45 12.31
N PHE A 131 4.50 2.87 12.32
CA PHE A 131 3.26 3.64 12.26
C PHE A 131 3.21 4.66 13.41
N ILE A 132 3.50 4.22 14.64
CA ILE A 132 3.53 5.10 15.81
C ILE A 132 4.60 6.19 15.65
N ALA A 133 5.82 5.80 15.27
CA ALA A 133 6.94 6.73 15.09
C ALA A 133 6.60 7.85 14.10
N TRP A 134 6.12 7.49 12.91
CA TRP A 134 5.70 8.49 11.92
C TRP A 134 4.45 9.26 12.34
N SER A 135 3.48 8.63 13.02
CA SER A 135 2.25 9.31 13.44
C SER A 135 2.50 10.38 14.50
N VAL A 136 3.35 10.09 15.48
CA VAL A 136 3.73 11.05 16.53
C VAL A 136 4.34 12.32 15.94
N SER A 137 5.02 12.22 14.79
CA SER A 137 5.65 13.36 14.12
C SER A 137 4.68 14.46 13.68
N PHE A 138 3.38 14.17 13.48
CA PHE A 138 2.39 15.17 13.06
C PHE A 138 1.90 16.07 14.20
N TYR A 139 1.87 15.55 15.43
CA TYR A 139 1.23 16.22 16.57
C TYR A 139 1.94 17.47 17.07
N PRO A 140 3.29 17.57 17.08
CA PRO A 140 3.97 18.79 17.51
C PRO A 140 3.47 20.04 16.78
N GLN A 141 3.30 20.00 15.45
CA GLN A 141 2.80 21.14 14.69
C GLN A 141 1.34 21.47 15.04
N ILE A 142 0.49 20.45 15.17
CA ILE A 142 -0.93 20.62 15.54
C ILE A 142 -1.04 21.28 16.92
N ILE A 143 -0.24 20.82 17.88
CA ILE A 143 -0.22 21.35 19.25
C ILE A 143 0.32 22.77 19.27
N GLU A 144 1.38 23.07 18.53
CA GLU A 144 2.00 24.39 18.47
C GLU A 144 1.03 25.43 17.90
N ASN A 145 0.36 25.11 16.80
CA ASN A 145 -0.70 25.95 16.23
C ASN A 145 -1.83 26.19 17.24
N TYR A 146 -2.23 25.15 17.99
CA TYR A 146 -3.27 25.26 19.01
C TYR A 146 -2.85 26.15 20.19
N LYS A 147 -1.59 26.07 20.64
CA LYS A 147 -1.06 26.88 21.74
C LYS A 147 -0.88 28.33 21.33
N ARG A 148 -0.29 28.58 20.16
CA ARG A 148 -0.02 29.93 19.65
C ARG A 148 -1.26 30.64 19.11
N LYS A 149 -2.32 29.89 18.78
CA LYS A 149 -3.51 30.40 18.05
C LYS A 149 -3.14 31.15 16.77
N SER A 150 -2.01 30.77 16.18
CA SER A 150 -1.41 31.38 15.00
C SER A 150 -0.72 30.27 14.20
N VAL A 151 -0.88 30.31 12.88
CA VAL A 151 -0.17 29.45 11.92
C VAL A 151 0.94 30.21 11.18
N ILE A 152 1.27 31.42 11.63
CA ILE A 152 2.36 32.22 11.06
C ILE A 152 3.69 31.45 11.16
N GLY A 153 4.28 31.20 9.99
CA GLY A 153 5.49 30.40 9.81
C GLY A 153 5.24 29.00 9.23
N LEU A 154 4.00 28.52 9.21
CA LEU A 154 3.64 27.26 8.56
C LEU A 154 3.63 27.43 7.03
N ASN A 155 4.42 26.64 6.31
CA ASN A 155 4.43 26.71 4.85
C ASN A 155 3.18 26.03 4.24
N PHE A 156 2.30 26.82 3.60
CA PHE A 156 1.07 26.31 3.00
C PHE A 156 1.30 25.47 1.74
N ASP A 157 2.40 25.69 1.02
CA ASP A 157 2.79 24.83 -0.11
C ASP A 157 3.08 23.41 0.38
N PHE A 158 3.83 23.30 1.47
CA PHE A 158 4.16 22.03 2.10
C PHE A 158 2.89 21.30 2.55
N LEU A 159 1.92 22.04 3.10
CA LEU A 159 0.64 21.49 3.54
C LEU A 159 -0.18 20.93 2.38
N GLY A 160 -0.29 21.67 1.27
CA GLY A 160 -1.00 21.21 0.06
C GLY A 160 -0.35 19.99 -0.61
N LEU A 161 0.99 19.97 -0.69
CA LEU A 161 1.74 18.82 -1.18
C LEU A 161 1.59 17.61 -0.25
N ASN A 162 1.64 17.79 1.08
CA ASN A 162 1.40 16.70 2.04
C ASN A 162 0.00 16.11 1.89
N LEU A 163 -1.04 16.94 1.85
CA LEU A 163 -2.40 16.44 1.71
C LEU A 163 -2.53 15.59 0.44
N THR A 164 -2.04 16.09 -0.70
CA THR A 164 -2.09 15.36 -1.97
C THR A 164 -1.31 14.04 -1.89
N GLY A 165 -0.10 14.06 -1.33
CA GLY A 165 0.69 12.84 -1.16
C GLY A 165 0.04 11.81 -0.25
N PHE A 166 -0.53 12.22 0.89
CA PHE A 166 -1.19 11.29 1.81
C PHE A 166 -2.52 10.77 1.29
N ILE A 167 -3.28 11.57 0.54
CA ILE A 167 -4.47 11.08 -0.17
C ILE A 167 -4.06 10.03 -1.21
N ALA A 168 -3.04 10.34 -2.02
CA ALA A 168 -2.52 9.40 -3.01
C ALA A 168 -2.08 8.07 -2.37
N TYR A 169 -1.35 8.15 -1.27
CA TYR A 169 -0.91 6.96 -0.55
C TYR A 169 -2.07 6.17 0.07
N SER A 170 -3.09 6.87 0.58
CA SER A 170 -4.30 6.23 1.11
C SER A 170 -5.08 5.51 0.02
N VAL A 171 -5.28 6.15 -1.13
CA VAL A 171 -5.96 5.54 -2.29
C VAL A 171 -5.22 4.28 -2.76
N PHE A 172 -3.90 4.36 -2.88
CA PHE A 172 -3.06 3.21 -3.24
C PHE A 172 -3.17 2.07 -2.21
N ASN A 173 -2.92 2.35 -0.92
CA ASN A 173 -2.90 1.30 0.11
C ASN A 173 -4.28 0.68 0.33
N ILE A 174 -5.35 1.48 0.37
CA ILE A 174 -6.72 0.97 0.52
C ILE A 174 -7.10 0.13 -0.69
N GLY A 175 -6.85 0.65 -1.90
CA GLY A 175 -7.17 -0.03 -3.15
C GLY A 175 -6.46 -1.39 -3.24
N LEU A 176 -5.15 -1.43 -3.02
CA LEU A 176 -4.37 -2.65 -3.15
C LEU A 176 -4.63 -3.66 -2.02
N LYS A 177 -4.91 -3.21 -0.78
CA LYS A 177 -5.15 -4.11 0.36
C LYS A 177 -6.58 -4.65 0.45
N TYR A 178 -7.59 -3.87 0.05
CA TYR A 178 -8.99 -4.22 0.33
C TYR A 178 -9.88 -4.40 -0.91
N VAL A 179 -9.45 -3.98 -2.10
CA VAL A 179 -10.24 -4.16 -3.33
C VAL A 179 -9.82 -5.43 -4.03
N LYS A 180 -10.70 -6.42 -4.05
CA LYS A 180 -10.42 -7.76 -4.61
C LYS A 180 -10.01 -7.67 -6.08
N GLU A 181 -10.70 -6.88 -6.88
CA GLU A 181 -10.42 -6.71 -8.30
C GLU A 181 -8.99 -6.22 -8.54
N VAL A 182 -8.51 -5.29 -7.72
CA VAL A 182 -7.14 -4.77 -7.79
C VAL A 182 -6.13 -5.85 -7.40
N GLN A 183 -6.42 -6.65 -6.37
CA GLN A 183 -5.56 -7.78 -5.99
C GLN A 183 -5.48 -8.80 -7.12
N LEU A 184 -6.60 -9.10 -7.78
CA LEU A 184 -6.62 -9.97 -8.96
C LEU A 184 -5.70 -9.42 -10.06
N GLU A 185 -5.83 -8.14 -10.40
CA GLU A 185 -4.95 -7.47 -11.37
C GLU A 185 -3.48 -7.52 -10.94
N TYR A 186 -3.17 -7.27 -9.67
CA TYR A 186 -1.81 -7.34 -9.13
C TYR A 186 -1.19 -8.71 -9.35
N HIS A 187 -1.91 -9.78 -9.04
CA HIS A 187 -1.42 -11.14 -9.22
C HIS A 187 -1.35 -11.59 -10.69
N THR A 188 -2.02 -10.91 -11.62
CA THR A 188 -1.75 -11.14 -13.06
C THR A 188 -0.34 -10.70 -13.46
N VAL A 189 0.18 -9.67 -12.78
CA VAL A 189 1.52 -9.10 -13.03
C VAL A 189 2.57 -9.75 -12.12
N HIS A 190 2.20 -10.11 -10.89
CA HIS A 190 3.06 -10.72 -9.88
C HIS A 190 2.45 -12.04 -9.40
N PRO A 191 2.52 -13.12 -10.20
CA PRO A 191 1.81 -14.36 -9.91
C PRO A 191 2.24 -15.03 -8.60
N THR A 192 3.53 -14.94 -8.28
CA THR A 192 4.10 -15.45 -7.02
C THR A 192 4.04 -14.44 -5.89
N GLY A 193 3.53 -13.24 -6.15
CA GLY A 193 3.81 -12.10 -5.30
C GLY A 193 2.78 -11.88 -4.21
N ILE A 194 3.24 -11.59 -2.99
CA ILE A 194 2.36 -11.11 -1.92
C ILE A 194 1.82 -9.73 -2.21
N ILE A 195 0.58 -9.46 -1.78
CA ILE A 195 0.06 -8.10 -1.72
C ILE A 195 0.94 -7.32 -0.75
N PRO A 196 1.71 -6.33 -1.20
CA PRO A 196 2.81 -5.82 -0.40
C PRO A 196 2.36 -4.64 0.48
N VAL A 197 1.07 -4.59 0.83
CA VAL A 197 0.50 -3.54 1.68
C VAL A 197 -0.03 -4.20 2.93
N GLU A 198 0.39 -3.70 4.08
CA GLU A 198 -0.09 -4.16 5.37
C GLU A 198 -1.11 -3.20 5.98
N THR A 199 -1.89 -3.71 6.94
CA THR A 199 -2.97 -2.92 7.57
C THR A 199 -2.44 -1.65 8.22
N ASN A 200 -1.25 -1.72 8.84
CA ASN A 200 -0.57 -0.57 9.42
C ASN A 200 -0.16 0.48 8.36
N ASP A 201 0.14 0.10 7.11
CA ASP A 201 0.38 1.06 6.02
C ASP A 201 -0.90 1.85 5.69
N VAL A 202 -2.06 1.18 5.67
CA VAL A 202 -3.35 1.81 5.44
C VAL A 202 -3.69 2.78 6.57
N VAL A 203 -3.57 2.32 7.82
CA VAL A 203 -3.88 3.13 9.00
C VAL A 203 -2.97 4.35 9.07
N PHE A 204 -1.67 4.19 8.78
CA PHE A 204 -0.73 5.30 8.67
C PHE A 204 -1.18 6.32 7.62
N ALA A 205 -1.46 5.88 6.39
CA ALA A 205 -1.82 6.78 5.29
C ALA A 205 -3.09 7.59 5.61
N VAL A 206 -4.12 6.92 6.12
CA VAL A 206 -5.39 7.57 6.50
C VAL A 206 -5.19 8.52 7.68
N HIS A 207 -4.41 8.11 8.69
CA HIS A 207 -4.08 8.97 9.83
C HIS A 207 -3.34 10.24 9.39
N ALA A 208 -2.38 10.11 8.47
CA ALA A 208 -1.64 11.25 7.94
C ALA A 208 -2.54 12.23 7.16
N VAL A 209 -3.54 11.73 6.40
CA VAL A 209 -4.57 12.59 5.80
C VAL A 209 -5.33 13.34 6.89
N PHE A 210 -5.83 12.63 7.91
CA PHE A 210 -6.59 13.24 9.00
C PHE A 210 -5.79 14.33 9.74
N ALA A 211 -4.56 14.02 10.17
CA ALA A 211 -3.70 14.98 10.86
C ALA A 211 -3.38 16.22 10.00
N THR A 212 -3.20 16.01 8.69
CA THR A 212 -3.00 17.11 7.73
C THR A 212 -4.27 17.96 7.61
N LEU A 213 -5.46 17.34 7.54
CA LEU A 213 -6.74 18.05 7.52
C LEU A 213 -6.99 18.86 8.79
N VAL A 214 -6.62 18.34 9.97
CA VAL A 214 -6.66 19.09 11.23
C VAL A 214 -5.77 20.34 11.14
N THR A 215 -4.56 20.20 10.60
CA THR A 215 -3.65 21.34 10.40
C THR A 215 -4.22 22.35 9.41
N ILE A 216 -4.83 21.89 8.31
CA ILE A 216 -5.51 22.76 7.33
C ILE A 216 -6.68 23.50 7.98
N PHE A 217 -7.47 22.79 8.80
CA PHE A 217 -8.56 23.41 9.56
C PHE A 217 -8.04 24.53 10.47
N GLN A 218 -6.92 24.29 11.16
CA GLN A 218 -6.24 25.33 11.96
C GLN A 218 -5.87 26.56 11.13
N CYS A 219 -5.45 26.39 9.87
CA CYS A 219 -5.16 27.51 8.97
C CYS A 219 -6.40 28.35 8.58
N PHE A 220 -7.61 27.84 8.79
CA PHE A 220 -8.85 28.60 8.57
C PHE A 220 -9.31 29.37 9.81
N ILE A 221 -8.99 28.89 11.02
CA ILE A 221 -9.50 29.45 12.27
C ILE A 221 -8.49 30.32 13.02
N TYR A 222 -7.20 30.15 12.76
CA TYR A 222 -6.12 30.86 13.44
C TYR A 222 -5.50 31.95 12.58
N GLU A 223 -4.77 32.88 13.22
CA GLU A 223 -4.09 33.96 12.52
C GLU A 223 -3.04 33.40 11.54
N ARG A 224 -3.17 33.78 10.27
CA ARG A 224 -2.31 33.29 9.18
C ARG A 224 -1.57 34.38 8.40
N GLY A 225 -1.79 35.65 8.76
CA GLY A 225 -1.30 36.80 8.00
C GLY A 225 -1.67 36.72 6.51
N ASP A 226 -0.72 37.12 5.65
CA ASP A 226 -0.85 37.13 4.20
C ASP A 226 -0.27 35.88 3.52
N GLN A 227 -0.13 34.77 4.26
CA GLN A 227 0.43 33.53 3.71
C GLN A 227 -0.50 32.94 2.65
N LEU A 228 0.03 32.73 1.45
CA LEU A 228 -0.66 32.12 0.32
C LEU A 228 0.13 30.93 -0.20
N ILE A 229 -0.57 30.03 -0.90
CA ILE A 229 0.06 28.94 -1.66
C ILE A 229 0.68 29.55 -2.93
N ALA A 230 1.93 29.22 -3.21
CA ALA A 230 2.63 29.65 -4.40
C ALA A 230 1.92 29.14 -5.67
N LYS A 231 1.85 30.00 -6.69
CA LYS A 231 1.23 29.65 -7.98
C LYS A 231 1.88 28.43 -8.64
N SER A 232 3.18 28.24 -8.44
CA SER A 232 3.91 27.05 -8.89
C SER A 232 3.38 25.77 -8.21
N THR A 233 3.18 25.80 -6.90
CA THR A 233 2.57 24.68 -6.17
C THR A 233 1.16 24.40 -6.66
N VAL A 234 0.34 25.44 -6.84
CA VAL A 234 -1.02 25.28 -7.40
C VAL A 234 -0.96 24.63 -8.78
N ALA A 235 -0.04 25.05 -9.65
CA ALA A 235 0.13 24.45 -10.98
C ALA A 235 0.55 22.98 -10.91
N ILE A 236 1.47 22.62 -10.00
CA ILE A 236 1.88 21.22 -9.78
C ILE A 236 0.69 20.38 -9.28
N LEU A 237 -0.06 20.89 -8.30
CA LEU A 237 -1.24 20.20 -7.77
C LEU A 237 -2.30 20.02 -8.86
N ALA A 238 -2.59 21.07 -9.63
CA ALA A 238 -3.53 21.02 -10.74
C ALA A 238 -3.09 19.98 -11.79
N LEU A 239 -1.81 19.93 -12.12
CA LEU A 239 -1.26 18.93 -13.04
C LEU A 239 -1.47 17.51 -12.50
N VAL A 240 -1.07 17.23 -11.25
CA VAL A 240 -1.21 15.91 -10.62
C VAL A 240 -2.67 15.45 -10.62
N TRP A 241 -3.60 16.30 -10.19
CA TRP A 241 -5.02 15.95 -10.13
C TRP A 241 -5.66 15.84 -11.52
N SER A 242 -5.22 16.64 -12.49
CA SER A 242 -5.67 16.52 -13.88
C SER A 242 -5.18 15.21 -14.51
N THR A 243 -3.92 14.84 -14.29
CA THR A 243 -3.38 13.55 -14.71
C THR A 243 -4.11 12.39 -14.03
N ALA A 244 -4.44 12.48 -12.74
CA ALA A 244 -5.27 11.50 -12.06
C ALA A 244 -6.64 11.33 -12.78
N GLY A 245 -7.27 12.45 -13.17
CA GLY A 245 -8.51 12.44 -13.94
C GLY A 245 -8.36 11.75 -15.30
N VAL A 246 -7.23 11.96 -16.00
CA VAL A 246 -6.93 11.26 -17.26
C VAL A 246 -6.78 9.75 -17.03
N PHE A 247 -6.00 9.31 -16.03
CA PHE A 247 -5.87 7.88 -15.74
C PHE A 247 -7.22 7.25 -15.39
N LEU A 248 -8.05 7.94 -14.58
CA LEU A 248 -9.40 7.46 -14.26
C LEU A 248 -10.26 7.30 -15.52
N LEU A 249 -10.19 8.25 -16.45
CA LEU A 249 -10.87 8.15 -17.74
C LEU A 249 -10.37 6.96 -18.57
N LEU A 250 -9.04 6.74 -18.63
CA LEU A 250 -8.45 5.60 -19.34
C LEU A 250 -8.87 4.26 -18.73
N THR A 251 -8.96 4.17 -17.39
CA THR A 251 -9.50 3.02 -16.66
C THR A 251 -10.97 2.81 -17.01
N ALA A 252 -11.81 3.84 -16.96
CA ALA A 252 -13.23 3.75 -17.27
C ALA A 252 -13.51 3.34 -18.73
N LEU A 253 -12.67 3.81 -19.66
CA LEU A 253 -12.73 3.46 -21.09
C LEU A 253 -12.09 2.09 -21.40
N HIS A 254 -11.61 1.35 -20.40
CA HIS A 254 -10.97 0.04 -20.55
C HIS A 254 -9.81 0.03 -21.57
N VAL A 255 -9.05 1.13 -21.63
CA VAL A 255 -7.90 1.26 -22.55
C VAL A 255 -6.82 0.24 -22.18
N ASN A 256 -6.53 0.10 -20.88
CA ASN A 256 -5.77 -1.05 -20.38
C ASN A 256 -6.74 -2.19 -20.06
N LYS A 257 -6.69 -3.26 -20.86
CA LYS A 257 -7.61 -4.41 -20.73
C LYS A 257 -7.28 -5.35 -19.58
N TYR A 258 -6.03 -5.37 -19.12
CA TYR A 258 -5.54 -6.38 -18.20
C TYR A 258 -5.39 -5.85 -16.77
N THR A 259 -4.93 -4.60 -16.61
CA THR A 259 -4.63 -4.00 -15.30
C THR A 259 -5.10 -2.54 -15.16
N PRO A 260 -6.36 -2.20 -15.52
CA PRO A 260 -6.85 -0.82 -15.52
C PRO A 260 -6.82 -0.16 -14.14
N TRP A 261 -7.22 -0.86 -13.07
CA TRP A 261 -7.28 -0.29 -11.73
C TRP A 261 -5.90 -0.24 -11.08
N LEU A 262 -5.10 -1.29 -11.24
CA LEU A 262 -3.75 -1.36 -10.71
C LEU A 262 -2.86 -0.25 -11.30
N THR A 263 -2.97 0.00 -12.62
CA THR A 263 -2.22 1.09 -13.29
C THR A 263 -2.59 2.45 -12.69
N PHE A 264 -3.89 2.68 -12.45
CA PHE A 264 -4.37 3.91 -11.82
C PHE A 264 -3.86 4.07 -10.39
N LEU A 265 -3.83 2.99 -9.60
CA LEU A 265 -3.29 3.03 -8.25
C LEU A 265 -1.76 3.23 -8.23
N TYR A 266 -1.02 2.62 -9.15
CA TYR A 266 0.42 2.86 -9.26
C TYR A 266 0.76 4.31 -9.57
N PHE A 267 -0.07 5.01 -10.36
CA PHE A 267 0.08 6.46 -10.53
C PHE A 267 0.06 7.19 -9.18
N PHE A 268 -0.92 6.92 -8.30
CA PHE A 268 -0.95 7.52 -6.96
C PHE A 268 0.24 7.12 -6.08
N SER A 269 0.69 5.87 -6.21
CA SER A 269 1.90 5.37 -5.56
C SER A 269 3.13 6.23 -5.92
N TYR A 270 3.33 6.50 -7.21
CA TYR A 270 4.41 7.36 -7.69
C TYR A 270 4.24 8.83 -7.31
N VAL A 271 3.01 9.35 -7.29
CA VAL A 271 2.73 10.71 -6.80
C VAL A 271 3.19 10.86 -5.35
N LYS A 272 2.89 9.89 -4.47
CA LYS A 272 3.35 9.93 -3.07
C LYS A 272 4.87 9.96 -2.98
N LEU A 273 5.57 9.12 -3.75
CA LEU A 273 7.02 9.11 -3.77
C LEU A 273 7.59 10.45 -4.29
N GLY A 274 7.07 10.95 -5.41
CA GLY A 274 7.49 12.23 -6.01
C GLY A 274 7.30 13.41 -5.07
N VAL A 275 6.13 13.53 -4.43
CA VAL A 275 5.83 14.55 -3.42
C VAL A 275 6.82 14.52 -2.26
N THR A 276 7.27 13.32 -1.87
CA THR A 276 8.25 13.15 -0.77
C THR A 276 9.62 13.69 -1.20
N LEU A 277 10.09 13.35 -2.40
CA LEU A 277 11.35 13.87 -2.95
C LEU A 277 11.33 15.39 -3.15
N THR A 278 10.21 15.95 -3.64
CA THR A 278 10.03 17.39 -3.83
C THR A 278 10.14 18.18 -2.53
N LYS A 279 9.98 17.54 -1.37
CA LYS A 279 10.14 18.18 -0.05
C LYS A 279 11.56 18.08 0.45
N TYR A 280 12.14 16.90 0.40
CA TYR A 280 13.45 16.68 0.98
C TYR A 280 14.56 17.38 0.18
N ILE A 281 14.51 17.34 -1.16
CA ILE A 281 15.56 17.92 -2.00
C ILE A 281 15.71 19.44 -1.77
N PRO A 282 14.64 20.26 -1.84
CA PRO A 282 14.78 21.69 -1.57
C PRO A 282 15.24 21.98 -0.15
N GLN A 283 14.82 21.19 0.84
CA GLN A 283 15.27 21.38 2.21
C GLN A 283 16.78 21.14 2.37
N VAL A 284 17.32 20.09 1.74
CA VAL A 284 18.77 19.83 1.74
C VAL A 284 19.52 21.00 1.11
N VAL A 285 19.05 21.48 -0.05
CA VAL A 285 19.66 22.61 -0.77
C VAL A 285 19.59 23.89 0.07
N TYR A 286 18.46 24.16 0.69
CA TYR A 286 18.25 25.35 1.51
C TYR A 286 19.15 25.36 2.75
N ASN A 287 19.27 24.23 3.45
CA ASN A 287 20.21 24.08 4.56
C ASN A 287 21.66 24.30 4.08
N TYR A 288 22.01 23.78 2.91
CA TYR A 288 23.33 23.97 2.32
C TYR A 288 23.61 25.43 1.94
N GLN A 289 22.63 26.16 1.43
CA GLN A 289 22.76 27.57 1.05
C GLN A 289 22.91 28.46 2.28
N ARG A 290 22.09 28.25 3.32
CA ARG A 290 22.15 29.03 4.56
C ARG A 290 23.29 28.65 5.50
N LYS A 291 23.88 27.47 5.30
CA LYS A 291 24.83 26.86 6.25
C LYS A 291 24.25 26.77 7.68
N SER A 292 22.93 26.59 7.80
CA SER A 292 22.24 26.51 9.10
C SER A 292 20.98 25.66 9.00
N THR A 293 20.75 24.87 10.05
CA THR A 293 19.54 24.05 10.25
C THR A 293 18.62 24.63 11.34
N VAL A 294 18.91 25.84 11.81
CA VAL A 294 18.06 26.55 12.78
C VAL A 294 16.69 26.84 12.16
N GLY A 295 15.63 26.65 12.96
CA GLY A 295 14.23 26.83 12.56
C GLY A 295 13.49 25.53 12.22
N TRP A 296 14.15 24.37 12.30
CA TRP A 296 13.53 23.06 12.07
C TRP A 296 13.83 22.06 13.20
N SER A 297 12.85 21.25 13.58
CA SER A 297 12.98 20.24 14.63
C SER A 297 13.70 19.01 14.12
N ILE A 298 14.92 18.78 14.62
CA ILE A 298 15.68 17.55 14.34
C ILE A 298 14.98 16.29 14.87
N GLY A 299 14.13 16.42 15.91
CA GLY A 299 13.37 15.29 16.45
C GLY A 299 12.46 14.65 15.42
N THR A 300 11.86 15.44 14.52
CA THR A 300 11.04 14.92 13.41
C THR A 300 11.86 14.04 12.48
N VAL A 301 13.09 14.45 12.16
CA VAL A 301 14.04 13.67 11.34
C VAL A 301 14.39 12.35 12.00
N LEU A 302 14.67 12.37 13.31
CA LEU A 302 15.01 11.14 14.04
C LEU A 302 13.86 10.13 14.04
N PHE A 303 12.62 10.58 14.25
CA PHE A 303 11.44 9.72 14.16
C PHE A 303 11.19 9.23 12.73
N ASP A 304 11.49 10.05 11.70
CA ASP A 304 11.35 9.67 10.30
C ASP A 304 12.34 8.54 9.92
N VAL A 305 13.61 8.64 10.33
CA VAL A 305 14.61 7.56 10.14
C VAL A 305 14.16 6.27 10.80
N VAL A 306 13.71 6.33 12.06
CA VAL A 306 13.27 5.15 12.80
C VAL A 306 12.09 4.50 12.09
N GLY A 307 11.15 5.31 11.61
CA GLY A 307 10.02 4.84 10.81
C GLY A 307 10.45 4.21 9.48
N GLY A 308 11.37 4.85 8.76
CA GLY A 308 11.93 4.34 7.50
C GLY A 308 12.67 3.02 7.67
N LEU A 309 13.51 2.90 8.71
CA LEU A 309 14.25 1.67 9.02
C LEU A 309 13.32 0.51 9.38
N PHE A 310 12.33 0.75 10.25
CA PHE A 310 11.35 -0.27 10.62
C PHE A 310 10.45 -0.66 9.45
N SER A 311 10.04 0.29 8.60
CA SER A 311 9.26 0.00 7.39
C SER A 311 10.03 -0.91 6.42
N ILE A 312 11.31 -0.60 6.16
CA ILE A 312 12.19 -1.46 5.36
C ILE A 312 12.38 -2.82 6.05
N GLY A 313 12.64 -2.84 7.35
CA GLY A 313 12.82 -4.05 8.14
C GLY A 313 11.62 -4.99 8.09
N GLN A 314 10.40 -4.46 8.17
CA GLN A 314 9.17 -5.24 8.01
C GLN A 314 9.14 -5.95 6.64
N MET A 315 9.51 -5.23 5.58
CA MET A 315 9.54 -5.80 4.23
C MET A 315 10.58 -6.92 4.11
N PHE A 316 11.77 -6.75 4.69
CA PHE A 316 12.81 -7.79 4.71
C PHE A 316 12.36 -9.05 5.45
N ILE A 317 11.73 -8.91 6.62
CA ILE A 317 11.23 -10.04 7.40
C ILE A 317 10.18 -10.81 6.60
N THR A 318 9.26 -10.08 5.96
CA THR A 318 8.18 -10.70 5.18
C THR A 318 8.74 -11.43 3.95
N ALA A 319 9.64 -10.81 3.20
CA ALA A 319 10.31 -11.44 2.06
C ALA A 319 11.09 -12.71 2.46
N TYR A 320 11.82 -12.65 3.58
CA TYR A 320 12.54 -13.81 4.10
C TYR A 320 11.61 -14.94 4.56
N ASN A 321 10.49 -14.60 5.21
CA ASN A 321 9.59 -15.60 5.78
C ASN A 321 8.81 -16.36 4.70
N PHE A 322 8.52 -15.71 3.58
CA PHE A 322 7.79 -16.26 2.43
C PHE A 322 8.68 -16.66 1.25
N GLU A 323 10.01 -16.46 1.32
CA GLU A 323 10.95 -16.63 0.20
C GLU A 323 10.59 -15.83 -1.07
N ASP A 324 9.96 -14.67 -0.88
CA ASP A 324 9.49 -13.80 -1.96
C ASP A 324 10.30 -12.48 -2.00
N TRP A 325 11.54 -12.61 -2.46
CA TRP A 325 12.44 -11.47 -2.68
C TRP A 325 12.07 -10.63 -3.90
N TYR A 326 11.27 -11.17 -4.82
CA TYR A 326 10.85 -10.44 -6.00
C TYR A 326 9.80 -9.38 -5.65
N SER A 327 8.80 -9.74 -4.85
CA SER A 327 7.77 -8.78 -4.40
C SER A 327 8.29 -7.75 -3.41
N PHE A 328 9.40 -8.03 -2.73
CA PHE A 328 10.13 -7.03 -1.96
C PHE A 328 10.50 -5.81 -2.81
N VAL A 329 11.03 -6.03 -4.02
CA VAL A 329 11.36 -4.96 -4.98
C VAL A 329 10.09 -4.46 -5.69
N GLY A 330 9.12 -5.35 -5.92
CA GLY A 330 7.81 -5.03 -6.52
C GLY A 330 7.03 -3.96 -5.75
N ASN A 331 7.21 -3.86 -4.43
CA ASN A 331 6.70 -2.75 -3.62
C ASN A 331 7.60 -1.52 -3.67
N PHE A 332 7.81 -1.03 -4.89
CA PHE A 332 8.73 0.05 -5.17
C PHE A 332 8.43 1.32 -4.37
N THR A 333 7.16 1.57 -4.04
CA THR A 333 6.79 2.79 -3.31
C THR A 333 7.05 2.69 -1.82
N LYS A 334 6.68 1.61 -1.12
CA LYS A 334 7.00 1.49 0.32
C LYS A 334 8.51 1.39 0.52
N PHE A 335 9.18 0.58 -0.29
CA PHE A 335 10.64 0.48 -0.28
C PHE A 335 11.28 1.83 -0.62
N GLY A 336 10.85 2.47 -1.71
CA GLY A 336 11.35 3.77 -2.14
C GLY A 336 11.11 4.89 -1.13
N LEU A 337 9.97 4.89 -0.43
CA LEU A 337 9.70 5.83 0.67
C LEU A 337 10.64 5.60 1.84
N GLY A 338 10.83 4.35 2.27
CA GLY A 338 11.77 4.02 3.34
C GLY A 338 13.20 4.42 2.97
N VAL A 339 13.65 4.08 1.76
CA VAL A 339 15.00 4.43 1.28
C VAL A 339 15.16 5.94 1.16
N ALA A 340 14.18 6.64 0.59
CA ALA A 340 14.22 8.09 0.47
C ALA A 340 14.29 8.76 1.85
N SER A 341 13.40 8.41 2.79
CA SER A 341 13.44 8.92 4.17
C SER A 341 14.81 8.67 4.81
N CYS A 342 15.25 7.41 4.92
CA CYS A 342 16.56 7.10 5.51
C CYS A 342 17.72 7.86 4.86
N THR A 343 17.74 7.99 3.54
CA THR A 343 18.81 8.70 2.81
C THR A 343 18.81 10.19 3.14
N PHE A 344 17.67 10.85 2.99
CA PHE A 344 17.56 12.29 3.21
C PHE A 344 17.73 12.65 4.68
N ASP A 345 17.23 11.81 5.58
CA ASP A 345 17.38 12.03 7.00
C ASP A 345 18.83 11.88 7.48
N VAL A 346 19.59 10.93 6.92
CA VAL A 346 21.04 10.88 7.15
C VAL A 346 21.72 12.18 6.68
N ILE A 347 21.33 12.71 5.52
CA ILE A 347 21.85 14.00 5.06
C ILE A 347 21.48 15.12 6.04
N PHE A 348 20.24 15.17 6.53
CA PHE A 348 19.79 16.16 7.50
C PHE A 348 20.54 16.06 8.83
N MET A 349 20.77 14.84 9.34
CA MET A 349 21.56 14.59 10.54
C MET A 349 23.01 15.03 10.35
N ILE A 350 23.63 14.76 9.20
CA ILE A 350 24.98 15.24 8.88
C ILE A 350 25.01 16.77 8.82
N GLN A 351 24.04 17.40 8.16
CA GLN A 351 23.93 18.86 8.11
C GLN A 351 23.78 19.46 9.51
N HIS A 352 22.98 18.85 10.38
CA HIS A 352 22.68 19.37 11.71
C HIS A 352 23.80 19.13 12.72
N PHE A 353 24.24 17.87 12.89
CA PHE A 353 25.18 17.49 13.95
C PHE A 353 26.65 17.65 13.56
N CYS A 354 26.98 17.58 12.27
CA CYS A 354 28.37 17.64 11.80
C CYS A 354 28.69 19.00 11.18
N LEU A 355 27.97 19.41 10.13
CA LEU A 355 28.36 20.57 9.32
C LEU A 355 27.98 21.92 9.95
N TYR A 356 26.78 22.04 10.54
CA TYR A 356 26.23 23.33 10.98
C TYR A 356 26.00 23.43 12.49
N ARG A 357 26.66 22.55 13.27
CA ARG A 357 26.55 22.47 14.74
C ARG A 357 26.84 23.78 15.48
N HIS A 358 27.69 24.64 14.94
CA HIS A 358 28.14 25.86 15.63
C HIS A 358 27.34 27.11 15.22
N ASN A 359 26.44 27.01 14.24
CA ASN A 359 25.61 28.13 13.78
C ASN A 359 24.25 28.20 14.52
N HIS A 360 24.20 27.70 15.76
CA HIS A 360 23.04 27.76 16.65
C HIS A 360 22.99 29.03 17.50
N LEU A 361 24.05 29.83 17.53
CA LEU A 361 24.10 31.08 18.28
C LEU A 361 23.50 32.22 17.44
N PRO A 362 22.58 33.03 18.00
CA PRO A 362 22.18 34.29 17.39
C PRO A 362 23.43 35.13 17.12
N SER A 363 23.50 35.72 15.95
CA SER A 363 24.61 36.58 15.48
C SER A 363 24.87 37.83 16.32
N ASP A 364 24.14 38.06 17.41
CA ASP A 364 24.20 39.28 18.21
C ASP A 364 25.19 39.22 19.39
N GLU A 365 25.69 38.04 19.78
CA GLU A 365 26.64 37.93 20.90
C GLU A 365 28.13 38.03 20.48
N SER A 366 28.44 37.80 19.20
CA SER A 366 29.80 37.92 18.67
C SER A 366 30.26 39.35 18.39
N ALA A 367 29.40 40.36 18.60
CA ALA A 367 29.75 41.78 18.47
C ALA A 367 30.07 42.47 19.82
N LEU A 368 29.97 41.75 20.94
CA LEU A 368 30.26 42.28 22.29
C LEU A 368 31.56 41.77 22.90
N ILE A 369 32.29 40.90 22.20
CA ILE A 369 33.61 40.41 22.62
C ILE A 369 34.55 40.38 21.39
N ALA A 370 34.96 41.56 20.93
CA ALA A 370 36.17 41.77 20.13
C ALA A 370 36.61 43.22 20.19
#